data_AF-A0A7W0QIF1-F1
#
_entry.id   AF-A0A7W0QIF1-F1
#
_cell.length_a   1.000
_cell.length_b   1.000
_cell.length_c   1.000
_cell.angle_alpha   90.00
_cell.angle_beta   90.00
_cell.angle_gamma   90.00
#
_symmetry.space_group_name_H-M   'P 1'
#
loop_
_entity.id
_entity.type
_entity.pdbx_description
1 polymer ?
#
loop_
_entity_poly.entity_id
_entity_poly.type
_entity_poly.pdbx_seq_one_letter_code
_entity_poly.pdbx_strand_id
1 'polypeptide(L)'
;MKRHTRAMLAVGATAAMLLPSTADAHPDTENDGALHDNKHSLHDAQDHDSDSEGHIAQDVNYGLRPIGHDTLGGVAEGRYTDVSADGRGFAYVGSFEEPTCDRAGVFISDIRDPANPELVAQIKSPPNTRVNDVKTIAIGGRTVLIHTLEPCGKTVRSGDKGQGGISLWDVTNPSKPHALKQNFLDFPVHNTFPWTDVDTGKTYLIGVNDVELLDVFFVDISKPQSPKLLSEVGLPNWPGAQDEQSAGMGNFAASFNHDVWVADLGGGNYQAVVSYWDAGFVTLDVNDPSAPGFVDDSTYPDPDPITGFSPPEGNGHAGAYNAGATQVFAGDEDFSGFRTTFNITEGPNAGEYPAAEGAFTSPIADLADESMNGSSTYVGLACGGTIPAAPDDGDPLTDELAVIQRGGCTFQLKADTAEAAGYDGFIVFNDAARGDALVTMGGDGSPLPGIFVGHSTGLAIFDVADASELNIGDTGAATASSVVFDGFG
;
A
#
# COMPACT_ATOMS: atom_id res chain seq x y z
N MET A 1 3.28 56.89 -36.95
CA MET A 1 3.86 56.80 -35.59
C MET A 1 2.76 57.02 -34.57
N LYS A 2 2.23 55.93 -33.99
CA LYS A 2 1.48 55.89 -32.72
C LYS A 2 1.14 54.41 -32.47
N ARG A 3 1.93 53.78 -31.61
CA ARG A 3 1.72 52.42 -31.09
C ARG A 3 0.62 52.50 -30.03
N HIS A 4 -0.42 51.69 -30.16
CA HIS A 4 -1.35 51.42 -29.07
C HIS A 4 -0.94 50.12 -28.39
N THR A 5 -0.44 50.24 -27.18
CA THR A 5 -0.11 49.14 -26.27
C THR A 5 -1.44 48.60 -25.71
N ARG A 6 -1.76 47.33 -25.99
CA ARG A 6 -2.78 46.59 -25.24
C ARG A 6 -2.10 45.92 -24.06
N ALA A 7 -2.48 46.31 -22.85
CA ALA A 7 -2.15 45.60 -21.63
C ALA A 7 -2.96 44.30 -21.60
N MET A 8 -2.27 43.15 -21.63
CA MET A 8 -2.84 41.86 -21.24
C MET A 8 -2.76 41.77 -19.71
N LEU A 9 -3.91 41.63 -19.06
CA LEU A 9 -4.00 41.18 -17.67
C LEU A 9 -3.53 39.73 -17.64
N ALA A 10 -2.38 39.47 -17.05
CA ALA A 10 -1.96 38.12 -16.68
C ALA A 10 -2.65 37.77 -15.37
N VAL A 11 -3.66 36.89 -15.42
CA VAL A 11 -4.15 36.17 -14.24
C VAL A 11 -3.12 35.07 -14.00
N GLY A 12 -2.26 35.27 -13.01
CA GLY A 12 -1.33 34.24 -12.57
C GLY A 12 -2.08 33.17 -11.81
N ALA A 13 -2.34 32.02 -12.45
CA ALA A 13 -2.62 30.79 -11.75
C ALA A 13 -1.28 30.29 -11.20
N THR A 14 -1.07 30.44 -9.90
CA THR A 14 0.00 29.77 -9.18
C THR A 14 -0.37 28.29 -9.12
N ALA A 15 0.03 27.51 -10.12
CA ALA A 15 0.04 26.06 -10.00
C ALA A 15 1.12 25.72 -8.97
N ALA A 16 0.69 25.32 -7.76
CA ALA A 16 1.58 24.65 -6.83
C ALA A 16 2.02 23.35 -7.51
N MET A 17 3.28 23.28 -7.93
CA MET A 17 3.89 22.02 -8.34
C MET A 17 4.05 21.19 -7.07
N LEU A 18 3.02 20.41 -6.74
CA LEU A 18 3.18 19.20 -5.94
C LEU A 18 4.14 18.32 -6.74
N LEU A 19 5.32 18.07 -6.20
CA LEU A 19 6.18 17.01 -6.70
C LEU A 19 5.47 15.71 -6.31
N PRO A 20 5.05 14.86 -7.27
CA PRO A 20 4.49 13.57 -6.91
C PRO A 20 5.56 12.78 -6.14
N SER A 21 5.19 12.32 -4.95
CA SER A 21 5.89 11.21 -4.29
C SER A 21 5.84 10.02 -5.24
N THR A 22 6.97 9.32 -5.41
CA THR A 22 6.98 8.00 -6.04
C THR A 22 6.30 7.05 -5.06
N ALA A 23 5.09 6.60 -5.39
CA ALA A 23 4.47 5.46 -4.72
C ALA A 23 5.03 4.19 -5.36
N ASP A 24 5.39 3.21 -4.53
CA ASP A 24 5.81 1.86 -4.91
C ASP A 24 4.65 0.90 -4.52
N ALA A 25 4.48 -0.24 -5.21
CA ALA A 25 3.43 -1.23 -4.87
C ALA A 25 3.51 -1.72 -3.42
N HIS A 26 4.71 -1.70 -2.87
CA HIS A 26 4.93 -1.77 -1.44
C HIS A 26 5.72 -0.51 -1.03
N PRO A 27 5.27 0.29 -0.04
CA PRO A 27 5.93 1.53 0.33
C PRO A 27 7.36 1.27 0.85
N ASP A 28 8.34 1.24 -0.04
CA ASP A 28 9.73 0.92 0.26
C ASP A 28 10.49 2.10 0.91
N THR A 29 9.81 3.20 1.22
CA THR A 29 10.45 4.50 1.50
C THR A 29 10.17 5.15 2.84
N GLU A 30 9.26 4.65 3.66
CA GLU A 30 9.21 4.98 5.09
C GLU A 30 9.02 3.68 5.87
N ASN A 31 9.44 3.65 7.13
CA ASN A 31 8.81 2.70 8.02
C ASN A 31 7.40 3.28 8.09
N ASP A 32 6.43 2.70 7.38
CA ASP A 32 5.00 2.91 7.60
C ASP A 32 4.59 2.63 9.06
N GLY A 33 5.60 2.24 9.85
CA GLY A 33 5.51 1.96 11.23
C GLY A 33 4.89 0.61 11.45
N ALA A 34 4.74 -0.21 10.38
CA ALA A 34 3.96 -1.44 10.31
C ALA A 34 3.20 -1.53 11.59
N LEU A 35 2.11 -0.74 11.69
CA LEU A 35 1.22 -0.67 12.84
C LEU A 35 1.34 -2.03 13.45
N HIS A 36 2.02 -2.13 14.61
CA HIS A 36 2.29 -3.40 15.26
C HIS A 36 1.09 -4.26 14.97
N ASP A 37 1.16 -5.26 14.06
CA ASP A 37 -0.06 -5.91 13.54
C ASP A 37 -0.92 -6.16 14.76
N ASN A 38 -2.08 -5.49 14.86
CA ASN A 38 -2.56 -5.10 16.19
C ASN A 38 -2.57 -6.32 17.06
N LYS A 39 -1.63 -6.36 18.01
CA LYS A 39 -1.24 -7.63 18.58
C LYS A 39 -2.30 -8.17 19.51
N HIS A 40 -3.49 -7.56 19.58
CA HIS A 40 -4.72 -8.18 20.03
C HIS A 40 -6.04 -7.65 19.43
N SER A 41 -6.08 -6.81 18.38
CA SER A 41 -7.36 -6.26 17.86
C SER A 41 -7.57 -6.34 16.34
N LEU A 42 -6.54 -6.66 15.54
CA LEU A 42 -6.60 -6.78 14.07
C LEU A 42 -6.42 -8.23 13.61
N HIS A 43 -6.32 -9.19 14.53
CA HIS A 43 -6.47 -10.59 14.12
C HIS A 43 -7.83 -10.83 13.47
N ASP A 44 -8.90 -10.13 13.87
CA ASP A 44 -10.26 -10.32 13.34
C ASP A 44 -10.53 -9.69 11.93
N ALA A 45 -9.59 -8.96 11.33
CA ALA A 45 -9.76 -8.32 10.03
C ALA A 45 -8.57 -8.57 9.07
N GLN A 46 -8.54 -9.78 8.52
CA GLN A 46 -8.14 -10.12 7.15
C GLN A 46 -6.98 -9.32 6.53
N ASP A 47 -5.75 -9.56 6.99
CA ASP A 47 -4.55 -9.32 6.18
C ASP A 47 -3.63 -10.54 6.20
N HIS A 48 -2.78 -10.65 5.18
CA HIS A 48 -2.11 -11.88 4.73
C HIS A 48 -1.12 -12.53 5.72
N ASP A 49 -0.85 -11.93 6.88
CA ASP A 49 0.25 -12.33 7.78
C ASP A 49 -0.10 -12.55 9.27
N SER A 50 -1.38 -12.64 9.67
CA SER A 50 -1.72 -12.83 11.10
C SER A 50 -2.08 -14.27 11.49
N ASP A 51 -1.38 -14.78 12.52
CA ASP A 51 -1.39 -16.14 13.10
C ASP A 51 -2.77 -16.68 13.59
N SER A 52 -3.91 -16.04 13.28
CA SER A 52 -5.21 -16.64 13.65
C SER A 52 -6.46 -16.34 12.81
N GLU A 53 -6.65 -15.21 12.12
CA GLU A 53 -8.02 -14.85 11.66
C GLU A 53 -8.15 -14.15 10.29
N GLY A 54 -7.06 -14.07 9.49
CA GLY A 54 -7.13 -13.91 8.02
C GLY A 54 -7.21 -15.24 7.26
N HIS A 55 -6.95 -16.34 7.95
CA HIS A 55 -7.27 -17.68 7.47
C HIS A 55 -8.76 -17.96 7.64
N ILE A 56 -9.29 -18.86 6.81
CA ILE A 56 -10.49 -19.64 7.17
C ILE A 56 -10.32 -20.06 8.63
N ALA A 57 -11.06 -19.43 9.56
CA ALA A 57 -10.87 -19.62 10.99
C ALA A 57 -10.76 -21.12 11.28
N GLN A 58 -9.67 -21.54 11.94
CA GLN A 58 -9.29 -22.96 12.02
C GLN A 58 -10.41 -23.85 12.62
N ASP A 59 -11.29 -23.23 13.41
CA ASP A 59 -12.40 -23.86 14.12
C ASP A 59 -13.79 -23.60 13.49
N VAL A 60 -13.85 -22.81 12.41
CA VAL A 60 -15.08 -22.55 11.65
C VAL A 60 -15.03 -23.32 10.34
N ASN A 61 -15.88 -24.34 10.23
CA ASN A 61 -16.05 -25.06 8.98
C ASN A 61 -16.97 -24.26 8.04
N TYR A 62 -16.40 -23.51 7.10
CA TYR A 62 -17.11 -22.80 6.01
C TYR A 62 -17.66 -23.76 4.93
N GLY A 63 -17.90 -25.03 5.27
CA GLY A 63 -18.15 -26.10 4.31
C GLY A 63 -16.88 -26.56 3.57
N LEU A 64 -15.70 -26.10 4.00
CA LEU A 64 -14.40 -26.45 3.45
C LEU A 64 -13.72 -27.48 4.36
N ARG A 65 -13.02 -28.44 3.74
CA ARG A 65 -12.24 -29.46 4.46
C ARG A 65 -10.82 -29.44 3.92
N PRO A 66 -9.80 -29.13 4.74
CA PRO A 66 -8.42 -29.25 4.30
C PRO A 66 -8.15 -30.68 3.83
N ILE A 67 -7.55 -30.80 2.65
CA ILE A 67 -7.23 -32.10 2.02
C ILE A 67 -5.77 -32.44 2.26
N GLY A 68 -4.88 -31.46 2.13
CA GLY A 68 -3.46 -31.53 2.40
C GLY A 68 -2.85 -30.13 2.45
N HIS A 69 -1.57 -30.07 2.80
CA HIS A 69 -0.77 -28.85 2.89
C HIS A 69 0.66 -29.16 2.47
N ASP A 70 1.34 -28.21 1.84
CA ASP A 70 2.77 -28.29 1.58
C ASP A 70 3.47 -27.25 2.46
N THR A 71 4.49 -27.67 3.20
CA THR A 71 5.36 -26.75 3.92
C THR A 71 6.63 -26.63 3.11
N LEU A 72 6.71 -25.59 2.28
CA LEU A 72 7.85 -25.39 1.38
C LEU A 72 9.11 -25.22 2.22
N GLY A 73 9.95 -26.26 2.22
CA GLY A 73 11.05 -26.39 3.15
C GLY A 73 11.98 -25.16 3.13
N GLY A 74 11.98 -24.41 4.23
CA GLY A 74 12.85 -23.26 4.41
C GLY A 74 12.25 -21.91 4.02
N VAL A 75 10.97 -21.87 3.65
CA VAL A 75 10.14 -20.66 3.55
C VAL A 75 9.40 -20.50 4.88
N ALA A 76 9.49 -19.33 5.50
CA ALA A 76 8.76 -19.03 6.73
C ALA A 76 7.30 -18.66 6.39
N GLU A 77 6.45 -18.66 7.41
CA GLU A 77 5.13 -18.03 7.33
C GLU A 77 5.26 -16.55 6.93
N GLY A 78 4.27 -16.03 6.21
CA GLY A 78 4.28 -14.70 5.59
C GLY A 78 5.29 -14.47 4.46
N ARG A 79 5.91 -15.53 3.95
CA ARG A 79 6.87 -15.43 2.83
C ARG A 79 6.39 -16.02 1.52
N TYR A 80 5.12 -16.37 1.44
CA TYR A 80 4.50 -16.86 0.22
C TYR A 80 3.88 -15.69 -0.51
N THR A 81 4.03 -15.65 -1.83
CA THR A 81 3.38 -14.65 -2.69
C THR A 81 2.38 -15.36 -3.60
N ASP A 82 2.26 -14.97 -4.87
CA ASP A 82 1.30 -15.59 -5.78
C ASP A 82 1.59 -17.08 -6.02
N VAL A 83 0.53 -17.79 -6.41
CA VAL A 83 0.55 -19.20 -6.80
C VAL A 83 -0.11 -19.40 -8.16
N SER A 84 0.62 -20.05 -9.06
CA SER A 84 0.07 -20.58 -10.30
C SER A 84 -0.02 -22.09 -10.21
N ALA A 85 -1.11 -22.66 -10.69
CA ALA A 85 -1.23 -24.10 -10.89
C ALA A 85 -1.49 -24.40 -12.37
N ASP A 86 -0.80 -25.41 -12.91
CA ASP A 86 -1.06 -25.87 -14.27
C ASP A 86 -1.89 -27.15 -14.30
N GLY A 87 -2.59 -27.37 -15.41
CA GLY A 87 -3.52 -28.50 -15.58
C GLY A 87 -2.89 -29.90 -15.53
N ARG A 88 -1.57 -30.03 -15.34
CA ARG A 88 -0.86 -31.30 -15.15
C ARG A 88 -0.73 -31.68 -13.67
N GLY A 89 -1.18 -30.82 -12.76
CA GLY A 89 -1.14 -31.04 -11.31
C GLY A 89 0.18 -30.60 -10.69
N PHE A 90 0.72 -29.46 -11.10
CA PHE A 90 1.86 -28.83 -10.46
C PHE A 90 1.50 -27.40 -10.03
N ALA A 91 1.94 -27.01 -8.84
CA ALA A 91 1.85 -25.66 -8.32
C ALA A 91 3.23 -24.99 -8.33
N TYR A 92 3.24 -23.69 -8.60
CA TYR A 92 4.40 -22.82 -8.64
C TYR A 92 4.10 -21.69 -7.69
N VAL A 93 4.91 -21.53 -6.64
CA VAL A 93 4.68 -20.56 -5.57
C VAL A 93 5.87 -19.61 -5.55
N GLY A 94 5.60 -18.31 -5.68
CA GLY A 94 6.61 -17.27 -5.49
C GLY A 94 7.02 -17.15 -4.03
N SER A 95 7.89 -16.20 -3.72
CA SER A 95 8.28 -15.98 -2.32
C SER A 95 8.71 -14.56 -2.06
N PHE A 96 8.33 -14.06 -0.89
CA PHE A 96 8.54 -12.71 -0.42
C PHE A 96 9.86 -12.56 0.36
N GLU A 97 10.17 -11.32 0.71
CA GLU A 97 11.48 -10.94 1.23
C GLU A 97 11.66 -11.11 2.75
N GLU A 98 10.59 -11.12 3.55
CA GLU A 98 10.71 -10.92 5.00
C GLU A 98 11.14 -12.15 5.81
N PRO A 99 11.89 -12.02 6.92
CA PRO A 99 12.65 -10.85 7.35
C PRO A 99 14.01 -10.72 6.61
N THR A 100 14.34 -11.67 5.72
CA THR A 100 15.61 -11.70 4.99
C THR A 100 15.43 -12.20 3.56
N CYS A 101 15.91 -11.49 2.55
CA CYS A 101 15.78 -11.90 1.14
C CYS A 101 16.77 -13.01 0.68
N ASP A 102 17.12 -13.95 1.55
CA ASP A 102 18.16 -14.96 1.31
C ASP A 102 17.64 -16.26 0.67
N ARG A 103 16.32 -16.46 0.62
CA ARG A 103 15.67 -17.70 0.14
C ARG A 103 14.61 -17.48 -0.94
N ALA A 104 14.62 -16.32 -1.58
CA ALA A 104 13.65 -15.97 -2.60
C ALA A 104 13.78 -16.83 -3.88
N GLY A 105 12.65 -17.09 -4.53
CA GLY A 105 12.56 -17.82 -5.79
C GLY A 105 11.17 -18.38 -6.05
N VAL A 106 11.10 -19.35 -6.96
CA VAL A 106 9.88 -20.10 -7.24
C VAL A 106 10.04 -21.53 -6.74
N PHE A 107 9.11 -21.96 -5.90
CA PHE A 107 9.00 -23.32 -5.40
C PHE A 107 8.00 -24.09 -6.25
N ILE A 108 8.35 -25.31 -6.66
CA ILE A 108 7.56 -26.11 -7.59
C ILE A 108 7.15 -27.39 -6.89
N SER A 109 5.86 -27.58 -6.69
CA SER A 109 5.29 -28.74 -5.99
C SER A 109 4.40 -29.57 -6.90
N ASP A 110 4.54 -30.89 -6.80
CA ASP A 110 3.61 -31.85 -7.37
C ASP A 110 2.38 -31.96 -6.48
N ILE A 111 1.22 -31.62 -7.03
CA ILE A 111 -0.06 -31.59 -6.32
C ILE A 111 -1.05 -32.63 -6.86
N ARG A 112 -0.57 -33.64 -7.61
CA ARG A 112 -1.42 -34.70 -8.18
C ARG A 112 -2.03 -35.60 -7.12
N ASP A 113 -1.37 -35.75 -5.97
CA ASP A 113 -1.98 -36.22 -4.73
C ASP A 113 -2.18 -35.01 -3.80
N PRO A 114 -3.37 -34.36 -3.83
CA PRO A 114 -3.59 -33.15 -3.04
C PRO A 114 -3.57 -33.39 -1.53
N ALA A 115 -3.61 -34.65 -1.06
CA ALA A 115 -3.44 -34.97 0.35
C ALA A 115 -1.96 -35.01 0.77
N ASN A 116 -1.04 -35.18 -0.18
CA ASN A 116 0.40 -35.31 0.04
C ASN A 116 1.17 -34.57 -1.08
N PRO A 117 1.09 -33.24 -1.15
CA PRO A 117 1.89 -32.48 -2.11
C PRO A 117 3.40 -32.67 -1.83
N GLU A 118 4.22 -32.65 -2.88
CA GLU A 118 5.67 -32.86 -2.79
C GLU A 118 6.44 -31.79 -3.55
N LEU A 119 7.32 -31.05 -2.88
CA LEU A 119 8.28 -30.14 -3.52
C LEU A 119 9.23 -30.91 -4.46
N VAL A 120 9.17 -30.63 -5.76
CA VAL A 120 9.97 -31.30 -6.79
C VAL A 120 11.16 -30.49 -7.29
N ALA A 121 11.11 -29.16 -7.18
CA ALA A 121 12.20 -28.27 -7.59
C ALA A 121 12.08 -26.88 -6.95
N GLN A 122 13.19 -26.14 -6.98
CA GLN A 122 13.24 -24.72 -6.64
C GLN A 122 14.04 -23.99 -7.73
N ILE A 123 13.48 -22.91 -8.26
CA ILE A 123 14.20 -21.93 -9.08
C ILE A 123 14.59 -20.78 -8.16
N LYS A 124 15.89 -20.63 -7.89
CA LYS A 124 16.37 -19.53 -7.05
C LYS A 124 16.29 -18.21 -7.79
N SER A 125 15.80 -17.19 -7.12
CA SER A 125 15.86 -15.82 -7.60
C SER A 125 17.32 -15.33 -7.63
N PRO A 126 17.66 -14.30 -8.42
CA PRO A 126 18.90 -13.58 -8.22
C PRO A 126 19.03 -13.07 -6.77
N PRO A 127 20.26 -12.79 -6.29
CA PRO A 127 20.45 -12.23 -4.95
C PRO A 127 19.59 -10.99 -4.73
N ASN A 128 18.99 -10.87 -3.54
CA ASN A 128 18.27 -9.68 -3.10
C ASN A 128 17.07 -9.32 -3.98
N THR A 129 16.42 -10.33 -4.55
CA THR A 129 15.32 -10.17 -5.50
C THR A 129 14.16 -11.08 -5.09
N ARG A 130 13.00 -10.51 -4.77
CA ARG A 130 11.76 -11.26 -4.48
C ARG A 130 11.05 -11.65 -5.77
N VAL A 131 10.07 -12.54 -5.63
CA VAL A 131 9.19 -12.96 -6.72
C VAL A 131 7.76 -12.70 -6.25
N ASN A 132 7.17 -11.60 -6.70
CA ASN A 132 5.81 -11.25 -6.29
C ASN A 132 4.77 -12.10 -7.02
N ASP A 133 4.97 -12.29 -8.32
CA ASP A 133 4.01 -12.96 -9.18
C ASP A 133 4.65 -14.11 -9.97
N VAL A 134 3.90 -15.21 -10.09
CA VAL A 134 4.20 -16.37 -10.91
C VAL A 134 3.00 -16.73 -11.77
N LYS A 135 3.21 -16.93 -13.08
CA LYS A 135 2.17 -17.37 -14.02
C LYS A 135 2.68 -18.50 -14.89
N THR A 136 1.79 -19.40 -15.31
CA THR A 136 2.13 -20.46 -16.28
C THR A 136 1.27 -20.39 -17.52
N ILE A 137 1.88 -20.59 -18.68
CA ILE A 137 1.18 -20.57 -19.97
C ILE A 137 1.81 -21.54 -20.97
N ALA A 138 1.00 -22.10 -21.88
CA ALA A 138 1.49 -22.98 -22.93
C ALA A 138 1.97 -22.16 -24.15
N ILE A 139 3.23 -22.33 -24.56
CA ILE A 139 3.80 -21.66 -25.75
C ILE A 139 4.55 -22.67 -26.61
N GLY A 140 4.08 -22.88 -27.84
CA GLY A 140 4.76 -23.76 -28.81
C GLY A 140 4.99 -25.19 -28.31
N GLY A 141 4.04 -25.75 -27.56
CA GLY A 141 4.11 -27.10 -27.00
C GLY A 141 4.96 -27.25 -25.73
N ARG A 142 5.43 -26.14 -25.16
CA ARG A 142 6.08 -26.10 -23.84
C ARG A 142 5.14 -25.50 -22.82
N THR A 143 5.28 -25.91 -21.56
CA THR A 143 4.77 -25.11 -20.43
C THR A 143 5.84 -24.11 -20.05
N VAL A 144 5.52 -22.83 -20.14
CA VAL A 144 6.39 -21.72 -19.78
C VAL A 144 5.94 -21.15 -18.45
N LEU A 145 6.83 -21.16 -17.47
CA LEU A 145 6.70 -20.41 -16.23
C LEU A 145 7.24 -18.99 -16.46
N ILE A 146 6.46 -18.01 -16.06
CA ILE A 146 6.80 -16.59 -15.98
C ILE A 146 6.88 -16.26 -14.49
N HIS A 147 7.93 -15.56 -14.08
CA HIS A 147 7.98 -14.99 -12.74
C HIS A 147 8.60 -13.60 -12.77
N THR A 148 8.07 -12.74 -11.92
CA THR A 148 8.50 -11.35 -11.79
C THR A 148 9.73 -11.26 -10.90
N LEU A 149 10.50 -10.20 -11.09
CA LEU A 149 11.71 -9.91 -10.34
C LEU A 149 11.60 -8.49 -9.83
N GLU A 150 11.64 -8.38 -8.51
CA GLU A 150 11.51 -7.12 -7.81
C GLU A 150 12.62 -7.07 -6.77
N PRO A 151 13.37 -5.96 -6.68
CA PRO A 151 14.34 -5.79 -5.61
C PRO A 151 13.68 -5.98 -4.26
N CYS A 152 14.31 -6.77 -3.41
CA CYS A 152 13.99 -6.78 -1.99
C CYS A 152 14.39 -5.40 -1.44
N GLY A 153 13.48 -4.65 -0.83
CA GLY A 153 13.66 -3.26 -0.43
C GLY A 153 14.71 -3.09 0.68
N LYS A 154 14.25 -2.84 1.91
CA LYS A 154 15.11 -2.57 3.08
C LYS A 154 15.71 -3.84 3.73
N THR A 155 15.25 -5.04 3.36
CA THR A 155 15.76 -6.30 3.93
C THR A 155 17.19 -6.64 3.48
N VAL A 156 17.71 -5.86 2.52
CA VAL A 156 19.07 -5.98 2.00
C VAL A 156 20.02 -5.01 2.69
N ARG A 157 21.28 -5.42 2.87
CA ARG A 157 22.31 -4.53 3.42
C ARG A 157 22.51 -3.33 2.49
N SER A 158 22.63 -2.14 3.09
CA SER A 158 22.92 -0.90 2.37
C SER A 158 24.07 -1.08 1.36
N GLY A 159 23.78 -0.84 0.08
CA GLY A 159 24.73 -0.94 -1.03
C GLY A 159 24.59 -2.20 -1.89
N ASP A 160 23.89 -3.23 -1.43
CA ASP A 160 23.46 -4.35 -2.27
C ASP A 160 22.21 -3.95 -3.06
N LYS A 161 22.08 -4.42 -4.31
CA LYS A 161 20.91 -4.17 -5.17
C LYS A 161 20.31 -5.48 -5.66
N GLY A 162 18.98 -5.56 -5.64
CA GLY A 162 18.21 -6.58 -6.35
C GLY A 162 18.20 -6.38 -7.86
N GLN A 163 17.53 -7.28 -8.56
CA GLN A 163 17.34 -7.21 -10.01
C GLN A 163 15.87 -7.03 -10.33
N GLY A 164 15.57 -6.15 -11.28
CA GLY A 164 14.24 -6.04 -11.86
C GLY A 164 14.02 -7.00 -13.03
N GLY A 165 12.79 -7.00 -13.54
CA GLY A 165 12.41 -7.58 -14.82
C GLY A 165 11.64 -8.89 -14.67
N ILE A 166 11.73 -9.73 -15.69
CA ILE A 166 10.97 -10.98 -15.77
C ILE A 166 11.90 -12.14 -16.15
N SER A 167 11.62 -13.31 -15.62
CA SER A 167 12.28 -14.56 -15.98
C SER A 167 11.29 -15.58 -16.55
N LEU A 168 11.65 -16.17 -17.69
CA LEU A 168 10.91 -17.21 -18.40
C LEU A 168 11.65 -18.54 -18.32
N TRP A 169 10.94 -19.60 -17.94
CA TRP A 169 11.47 -20.95 -17.77
C TRP A 169 10.60 -21.98 -18.48
N ASP A 170 11.22 -22.96 -19.13
CA ASP A 170 10.55 -24.17 -19.59
C ASP A 170 10.38 -25.11 -18.40
N VAL A 171 9.13 -25.31 -18.00
CA VAL A 171 8.71 -26.21 -16.93
C VAL A 171 7.87 -27.37 -17.49
N THR A 172 8.07 -27.71 -18.76
CA THR A 172 7.47 -28.93 -19.36
C THR A 172 7.87 -30.17 -18.56
N ASN A 173 9.06 -30.18 -17.97
CA ASN A 173 9.41 -31.08 -16.86
C ASN A 173 9.64 -30.27 -15.57
N PRO A 174 8.65 -30.18 -14.66
CA PRO A 174 8.73 -29.35 -13.46
C PRO A 174 9.87 -29.71 -12.51
N SER A 175 10.32 -30.98 -12.49
CA SER A 175 11.47 -31.42 -11.69
C SER A 175 12.84 -30.97 -12.24
N LYS A 176 12.87 -30.46 -13.48
CA LYS A 176 14.09 -30.02 -14.18
C LYS A 176 13.81 -28.74 -15.00
N PRO A 177 13.49 -27.63 -14.34
CA PRO A 177 13.21 -26.37 -15.02
C PRO A 177 14.42 -25.91 -15.83
N HIS A 178 14.19 -25.37 -17.03
CA HIS A 178 15.24 -24.86 -17.90
C HIS A 178 15.00 -23.40 -18.28
N ALA A 179 15.97 -22.54 -17.98
CA ALA A 179 15.87 -21.12 -18.29
C ALA A 179 15.71 -20.89 -19.81
N LEU A 180 14.72 -20.09 -20.19
CA LEU A 180 14.51 -19.64 -21.57
C LEU A 180 15.10 -18.23 -21.75
N LYS A 181 14.72 -17.32 -20.87
CA LYS A 181 15.28 -15.96 -20.81
C LYS A 181 15.17 -15.49 -19.37
N GLN A 182 16.26 -15.03 -18.80
CA GLN A 182 16.27 -14.54 -17.43
C GLN A 182 16.45 -13.03 -17.41
N ASN A 183 15.82 -12.39 -16.45
CA ASN A 183 15.99 -10.99 -16.05
C ASN A 183 15.99 -10.07 -17.29
N PHE A 184 14.98 -10.22 -18.15
CA PHE A 184 14.76 -9.29 -19.25
C PHE A 184 13.84 -8.16 -18.76
N LEU A 185 14.02 -6.96 -19.32
CA LEU A 185 13.63 -5.67 -18.74
C LEU A 185 14.61 -5.22 -17.64
N ASP A 186 14.78 -3.90 -17.53
CA ASP A 186 15.76 -3.25 -16.65
C ASP A 186 15.12 -2.46 -15.50
N PHE A 187 13.82 -2.65 -15.29
CA PHE A 187 13.01 -2.07 -14.21
C PHE A 187 12.37 -3.18 -13.35
N PRO A 188 12.05 -2.92 -12.07
CA PRO A 188 11.29 -3.85 -11.22
C PRO A 188 9.91 -4.16 -11.79
N VAL A 189 9.47 -5.41 -11.65
CA VAL A 189 8.13 -5.83 -12.08
C VAL A 189 7.40 -6.42 -10.89
N HIS A 190 6.23 -5.87 -10.61
CA HIS A 190 5.39 -6.30 -9.50
C HIS A 190 4.50 -7.49 -9.92
N ASN A 191 3.38 -7.23 -10.60
CA ASN A 191 2.44 -8.25 -11.10
C ASN A 191 2.43 -8.38 -12.63
N THR A 192 1.94 -9.51 -13.14
CA THR A 192 1.89 -9.78 -14.57
C THR A 192 0.80 -10.77 -14.99
N PHE A 193 0.28 -10.60 -16.21
CA PHE A 193 -0.72 -11.51 -16.77
C PHE A 193 -0.41 -11.90 -18.23
N PRO A 194 -0.19 -13.20 -18.53
CA PRO A 194 0.00 -13.66 -19.89
C PRO A 194 -1.31 -14.07 -20.56
N TRP A 195 -1.42 -13.85 -21.87
CA TRP A 195 -2.51 -14.41 -22.67
C TRP A 195 -2.03 -14.81 -24.06
N THR A 196 -2.77 -15.72 -24.71
CA THR A 196 -2.54 -16.10 -26.10
C THR A 196 -3.72 -15.64 -26.93
N ASP A 197 -3.43 -14.84 -27.95
CA ASP A 197 -4.38 -14.48 -28.99
C ASP A 197 -4.75 -15.74 -29.78
N VAL A 198 -6.01 -16.13 -29.73
CA VAL A 198 -6.53 -17.38 -30.32
C VAL A 198 -6.53 -17.34 -31.85
N ASP A 199 -6.59 -16.16 -32.46
CA ASP A 199 -6.64 -15.99 -33.91
C ASP A 199 -5.25 -15.99 -34.52
N THR A 200 -4.27 -15.38 -33.84
CA THR A 200 -2.89 -15.29 -34.35
C THR A 200 -1.95 -16.35 -33.78
N GLY A 201 -2.30 -16.96 -32.64
CA GLY A 201 -1.45 -17.89 -31.89
C GLY A 201 -0.23 -17.22 -31.25
N LYS A 202 -0.21 -15.88 -31.19
CA LYS A 202 0.83 -15.13 -30.49
C LYS A 202 0.52 -15.06 -29.00
N THR A 203 1.57 -15.05 -28.19
CA THR A 203 1.46 -14.96 -26.74
C THR A 203 2.06 -13.64 -26.27
N TYR A 204 1.30 -12.91 -25.48
CA TYR A 204 1.67 -11.62 -24.93
C TYR A 204 1.67 -11.67 -23.40
N LEU A 205 2.22 -10.62 -22.81
CA LEU A 205 2.31 -10.41 -21.38
C LEU A 205 2.02 -8.92 -21.11
N ILE A 206 1.14 -8.63 -20.18
CA ILE A 206 0.97 -7.31 -19.56
C ILE A 206 1.61 -7.37 -18.18
N GLY A 207 2.19 -6.28 -17.70
CA GLY A 207 2.72 -6.23 -16.34
C GLY A 207 2.81 -4.83 -15.76
N VAL A 208 3.07 -4.80 -14.47
CA VAL A 208 3.20 -3.62 -13.62
C VAL A 208 4.68 -3.23 -13.53
N ASN A 209 5.01 -2.00 -13.94
CA ASN A 209 6.32 -1.41 -13.68
C ASN A 209 6.24 -0.56 -12.41
N ASP A 210 7.01 -0.96 -11.41
CA ASP A 210 6.82 -0.57 -10.01
C ASP A 210 7.24 0.87 -9.69
N VAL A 211 8.07 1.50 -10.53
CA VAL A 211 8.79 2.73 -10.15
C VAL A 211 8.63 3.90 -11.12
N GLU A 212 7.85 3.73 -12.19
CA GLU A 212 7.75 4.72 -13.28
C GLU A 212 6.33 5.25 -13.44
N LEU A 213 6.21 6.50 -13.89
CA LEU A 213 4.93 7.13 -14.27
C LEU A 213 4.19 6.38 -15.40
N LEU A 214 4.91 5.56 -16.17
CA LEU A 214 4.37 4.63 -17.15
C LEU A 214 4.54 3.22 -16.57
N ASP A 215 3.56 2.85 -15.75
CA ASP A 215 3.51 1.71 -14.85
C ASP A 215 2.79 0.49 -15.46
N VAL A 216 2.42 0.54 -16.74
CA VAL A 216 1.88 -0.60 -17.50
C VAL A 216 2.74 -0.88 -18.73
N PHE A 217 3.21 -2.11 -18.88
CA PHE A 217 4.00 -2.52 -20.04
C PHE A 217 3.47 -3.77 -20.72
N PHE A 218 3.79 -3.92 -22.01
CA PHE A 218 3.37 -5.05 -22.84
C PHE A 218 4.56 -5.71 -23.54
N VAL A 219 4.61 -7.05 -23.53
CA VAL A 219 5.70 -7.85 -24.11
C VAL A 219 5.15 -8.91 -25.05
N ASP A 220 5.76 -9.08 -26.22
CA ASP A 220 5.60 -10.29 -27.05
C ASP A 220 6.51 -11.40 -26.51
N ILE A 221 5.90 -12.46 -25.98
CA ILE A 221 6.58 -13.65 -25.46
C ILE A 221 6.35 -14.89 -26.33
N SER A 222 5.81 -14.73 -27.55
CA SER A 222 5.59 -15.82 -28.51
C SER A 222 6.87 -16.62 -28.80
N LYS A 223 8.03 -15.98 -28.65
CA LYS A 223 9.35 -16.62 -28.61
C LYS A 223 9.99 -16.39 -27.24
N PRO A 224 9.74 -17.24 -26.24
CA PRO A 224 10.14 -16.97 -24.85
C PRO A 224 11.67 -16.94 -24.62
N GLN A 225 12.46 -17.36 -25.60
CA GLN A 225 13.92 -17.23 -25.60
C GLN A 225 14.41 -15.82 -26.02
N SER A 226 13.53 -15.04 -26.64
CA SER A 226 13.81 -13.70 -27.17
C SER A 226 12.55 -12.81 -27.07
N PRO A 227 12.04 -12.58 -25.85
CA PRO A 227 10.89 -11.70 -25.63
C PRO A 227 11.19 -10.28 -26.09
N LYS A 228 10.15 -9.54 -26.45
CA LYS A 228 10.27 -8.18 -26.98
C LYS A 228 9.25 -7.24 -26.32
N LEU A 229 9.74 -6.22 -25.61
CA LEU A 229 8.94 -5.09 -25.14
C LEU A 229 8.29 -4.38 -26.33
N LEU A 230 6.98 -4.14 -26.25
CA LEU A 230 6.16 -3.56 -27.31
C LEU A 230 5.78 -2.12 -27.00
N SER A 231 5.30 -1.87 -25.79
CA SER A 231 4.86 -0.56 -25.33
C SER A 231 4.98 -0.44 -23.81
N GLU A 232 5.09 0.79 -23.35
CA GLU A 232 4.97 1.23 -21.96
C GLU A 232 3.97 2.40 -21.97
N VAL A 233 2.94 2.31 -21.15
CA VAL A 233 1.85 3.28 -21.01
C VAL A 233 1.50 3.42 -19.53
N GLY A 234 0.61 4.35 -19.20
CA GLY A 234 0.08 4.49 -17.84
C GLY A 234 -0.97 5.59 -17.78
N LEU A 235 -1.38 5.95 -16.57
CA LEU A 235 -2.39 6.97 -16.30
C LEU A 235 -2.20 8.30 -17.08
N PRO A 236 -0.97 8.84 -17.25
CA PRO A 236 -0.76 10.05 -18.06
C PRO A 236 -1.18 9.92 -19.54
N ASN A 237 -1.30 8.70 -20.07
CA ASN A 237 -1.75 8.43 -21.43
C ASN A 237 -3.27 8.34 -21.58
N TRP A 238 -4.02 8.35 -20.49
CA TRP A 238 -5.48 8.18 -20.50
C TRP A 238 -6.19 9.37 -19.84
N PRO A 239 -6.38 10.48 -20.58
CA PRO A 239 -7.06 11.67 -20.02
C PRO A 239 -8.50 11.44 -19.56
N GLY A 240 -9.12 10.30 -19.92
CA GLY A 240 -10.45 9.92 -19.46
C GLY A 240 -10.46 9.50 -17.99
N ALA A 241 -9.39 8.84 -17.54
CA ALA A 241 -9.21 8.36 -16.17
C ALA A 241 -8.48 9.38 -15.27
N GLN A 242 -8.38 10.64 -15.69
CA GLN A 242 -7.74 11.70 -14.90
C GLN A 242 -8.79 12.68 -14.38
N ASP A 243 -9.10 12.55 -13.10
CA ASP A 243 -10.01 13.39 -12.32
C ASP A 243 -9.43 13.76 -10.94
N GLU A 244 -10.27 14.27 -10.04
CA GLU A 244 -9.85 14.66 -8.68
C GLU A 244 -9.46 13.45 -7.81
N GLN A 245 -10.04 12.27 -8.04
CA GLN A 245 -9.72 11.04 -7.31
C GLN A 245 -8.35 10.51 -7.73
N SER A 246 -8.11 10.43 -9.04
CA SER A 246 -6.83 9.98 -9.63
C SER A 246 -5.61 10.88 -9.35
N ALA A 247 -5.81 11.96 -8.58
CA ALA A 247 -4.75 12.79 -8.04
C ALA A 247 -4.29 12.35 -6.63
N GLY A 248 -4.96 11.34 -6.06
CA GLY A 248 -4.81 10.83 -4.70
C GLY A 248 -6.00 11.21 -3.82
N MET A 249 -6.52 10.25 -3.06
CA MET A 249 -7.62 10.43 -2.09
C MET A 249 -7.43 9.54 -0.85
N GLY A 250 -8.45 9.41 0.00
CA GLY A 250 -8.34 8.60 1.21
C GLY A 250 -7.26 9.06 2.20
N ASN A 251 -6.87 8.12 3.07
CA ASN A 251 -5.76 8.35 4.00
C ASN A 251 -4.42 8.04 3.34
N PHE A 252 -4.40 7.18 2.32
CA PHE A 252 -3.23 6.86 1.52
C PHE A 252 -3.35 7.40 0.08
N ALA A 253 -3.19 8.71 -0.07
CA ALA A 253 -3.37 9.40 -1.35
C ALA A 253 -2.23 9.12 -2.35
N ALA A 254 -2.40 8.13 -3.22
CA ALA A 254 -1.45 7.74 -4.24
C ALA A 254 -2.14 7.12 -5.47
N SER A 255 -1.68 7.48 -6.68
CA SER A 255 -2.15 6.84 -7.91
C SER A 255 -1.06 6.02 -8.58
N PHE A 256 -1.23 4.70 -8.46
CA PHE A 256 -0.26 3.69 -8.85
C PHE A 256 -0.96 2.41 -9.29
N ASN A 257 -0.52 1.79 -10.39
CA ASN A 257 -1.04 0.50 -10.86
C ASN A 257 -0.52 -0.65 -10.00
N HIS A 258 -1.39 -1.41 -9.33
CA HIS A 258 -1.00 -2.54 -8.51
C HIS A 258 -1.16 -3.91 -9.19
N ASP A 259 -2.20 -4.11 -10.01
CA ASP A 259 -2.44 -5.41 -10.65
C ASP A 259 -3.06 -5.29 -12.05
N VAL A 260 -2.85 -6.34 -12.85
CA VAL A 260 -3.30 -6.43 -14.24
C VAL A 260 -3.93 -7.78 -14.52
N TRP A 261 -5.06 -7.77 -15.24
CA TRP A 261 -5.72 -8.99 -15.67
C TRP A 261 -6.29 -8.86 -17.08
N VAL A 262 -6.19 -9.92 -17.90
CA VAL A 262 -6.72 -9.91 -19.27
C VAL A 262 -7.86 -10.93 -19.44
N ALA A 263 -8.94 -10.49 -20.07
CA ALA A 263 -10.06 -11.33 -20.49
C ALA A 263 -10.14 -11.47 -22.02
N ASP A 264 -10.46 -12.69 -22.47
CA ASP A 264 -10.88 -12.97 -23.85
C ASP A 264 -12.40 -12.76 -23.96
N LEU A 265 -12.80 -11.74 -24.72
CA LEU A 265 -14.19 -11.40 -24.98
C LEU A 265 -14.79 -12.19 -26.15
N GLY A 266 -13.99 -13.05 -26.79
CA GLY A 266 -14.35 -13.86 -27.94
C GLY A 266 -14.12 -13.14 -29.27
N GLY A 267 -13.81 -13.92 -30.31
CA GLY A 267 -13.63 -13.42 -31.67
C GLY A 267 -12.38 -12.56 -31.87
N GLY A 268 -11.31 -12.87 -31.12
CA GLY A 268 -10.05 -12.12 -31.18
C GLY A 268 -10.11 -10.76 -30.49
N ASN A 269 -11.06 -10.57 -29.57
CA ASN A 269 -11.23 -9.35 -28.80
C ASN A 269 -10.79 -9.55 -27.35
N TYR A 270 -9.89 -8.72 -26.87
CA TYR A 270 -9.28 -8.80 -25.55
C TYR A 270 -9.37 -7.47 -24.82
N GLN A 271 -9.74 -7.53 -23.54
CA GLN A 271 -9.67 -6.38 -22.64
C GLN A 271 -8.80 -6.68 -21.43
N ALA A 272 -8.03 -5.70 -20.99
CA ALA A 272 -7.36 -5.73 -19.71
C ALA A 272 -8.10 -4.85 -18.71
N VAL A 273 -8.17 -5.28 -17.46
CA VAL A 273 -8.41 -4.40 -16.32
C VAL A 273 -7.07 -4.16 -15.63
N VAL A 274 -6.83 -2.89 -15.30
CA VAL A 274 -5.63 -2.39 -14.63
C VAL A 274 -6.10 -1.73 -13.34
N SER A 275 -5.68 -2.26 -12.21
CA SER A 275 -6.13 -1.82 -10.89
C SER A 275 -5.20 -0.70 -10.41
N TYR A 276 -5.71 0.52 -10.35
CA TYR A 276 -4.98 1.65 -9.82
C TYR A 276 -5.48 2.01 -8.43
N TRP A 277 -4.53 2.28 -7.55
CA TRP A 277 -4.82 3.07 -6.38
C TRP A 277 -5.33 4.46 -6.80
N ASP A 278 -6.39 4.90 -6.13
CA ASP A 278 -7.10 6.18 -6.30
C ASP A 278 -7.58 6.58 -7.71
N ALA A 279 -7.23 5.83 -8.77
CA ALA A 279 -7.77 5.96 -10.11
C ALA A 279 -8.69 4.79 -10.51
N GLY A 280 -8.94 3.86 -9.58
CA GLY A 280 -9.87 2.75 -9.72
C GLY A 280 -9.43 1.73 -10.79
N PHE A 281 -10.41 1.08 -11.42
CA PHE A 281 -10.20 -0.02 -12.35
C PHE A 281 -10.26 0.46 -13.80
N VAL A 282 -9.09 0.72 -14.39
CA VAL A 282 -8.95 1.17 -15.78
C VAL A 282 -9.10 -0.01 -16.74
N THR A 283 -9.99 0.10 -17.72
CA THR A 283 -10.18 -0.90 -18.78
C THR A 283 -9.46 -0.49 -20.07
N LEU A 284 -8.68 -1.41 -20.63
CA LEU A 284 -7.95 -1.24 -21.89
C LEU A 284 -8.39 -2.27 -22.95
N ASP A 285 -8.55 -1.84 -24.21
CA ASP A 285 -8.50 -2.72 -25.38
C ASP A 285 -7.04 -3.10 -25.64
N VAL A 286 -6.74 -4.41 -25.62
CA VAL A 286 -5.39 -4.94 -25.77
C VAL A 286 -5.25 -5.84 -27.01
N ASN A 287 -6.08 -5.62 -28.03
CA ASN A 287 -6.01 -6.33 -29.31
C ASN A 287 -4.72 -6.02 -30.08
N ASP A 288 -4.16 -4.83 -29.91
CA ASP A 288 -2.81 -4.47 -30.34
C ASP A 288 -1.96 -4.04 -29.12
N PRO A 289 -1.20 -4.95 -28.50
CA PRO A 289 -0.38 -4.64 -27.34
C PRO A 289 0.76 -3.64 -27.61
N SER A 290 1.03 -3.29 -28.87
CA SER A 290 1.97 -2.21 -29.18
C SER A 290 1.35 -0.81 -29.14
N ALA A 291 0.02 -0.73 -29.05
CA ALA A 291 -0.75 0.49 -28.93
C ALA A 291 -2.10 0.21 -28.21
N PRO A 292 -2.06 -0.16 -26.91
CA PRO A 292 -3.27 -0.44 -26.13
C PRO A 292 -4.18 0.81 -26.09
N GLY A 293 -5.49 0.59 -26.17
CA GLY A 293 -6.49 1.65 -26.22
C GLY A 293 -7.26 1.78 -24.91
N PHE A 294 -7.33 2.99 -24.34
CA PHE A 294 -8.23 3.26 -23.21
C PHE A 294 -9.70 3.04 -23.62
N VAL A 295 -10.47 2.36 -22.77
CA VAL A 295 -11.91 2.10 -22.97
C VAL A 295 -12.73 2.92 -21.98
N ASP A 296 -12.50 2.71 -20.68
CA ASP A 296 -13.25 3.31 -19.58
C ASP A 296 -12.48 3.13 -18.25
N ASP A 297 -12.94 3.75 -17.18
CA ASP A 297 -12.46 3.56 -15.81
C ASP A 297 -13.63 3.55 -14.81
N SER A 298 -13.35 3.15 -13.56
CA SER A 298 -14.31 3.24 -12.47
C SER A 298 -13.98 4.39 -11.54
N THR A 299 -15.00 5.11 -11.10
CA THR A 299 -14.88 6.15 -10.06
C THR A 299 -15.51 5.65 -8.76
N TYR A 300 -14.86 5.89 -7.63
CA TYR A 300 -15.43 5.60 -6.32
C TYR A 300 -16.59 6.55 -6.02
N PRO A 301 -17.73 6.06 -5.49
CA PRO A 301 -18.80 6.96 -5.10
C PRO A 301 -18.32 7.90 -3.99
N ASP A 302 -18.62 9.19 -4.12
CA ASP A 302 -18.33 10.20 -3.11
C ASP A 302 -19.63 10.92 -2.69
N PRO A 303 -20.04 10.84 -1.40
CA PRO A 303 -19.36 10.12 -0.31
C PRO A 303 -19.44 8.60 -0.46
N ASP A 304 -18.55 7.90 0.24
CA ASP A 304 -18.57 6.44 0.35
C ASP A 304 -19.97 5.97 0.81
N PRO A 305 -20.59 4.99 0.13
CA PRO A 305 -21.98 4.61 0.40
C PRO A 305 -22.15 3.78 1.67
N ILE A 306 -21.07 3.23 2.23
CA ILE A 306 -21.06 2.37 3.44
C ILE A 306 -20.68 3.21 4.66
N THR A 307 -19.58 3.95 4.59
CA THR A 307 -18.99 4.70 5.71
C THR A 307 -19.43 6.16 5.72
N GLY A 308 -19.81 6.72 4.57
CA GLY A 308 -20.23 8.11 4.43
C GLY A 308 -19.08 9.12 4.36
N PHE A 309 -17.83 8.64 4.31
CA PHE A 309 -16.65 9.49 4.23
C PHE A 309 -16.52 10.18 2.87
N SER A 310 -15.97 11.39 2.88
CA SER A 310 -15.70 12.21 1.70
C SER A 310 -14.34 12.92 1.88
N PRO A 311 -13.36 12.70 0.98
CA PRO A 311 -13.41 11.75 -0.14
C PRO A 311 -13.51 10.29 0.37
N PRO A 312 -13.91 9.30 -0.45
CA PRO A 312 -13.77 7.88 -0.11
C PRO A 312 -12.29 7.50 0.07
N GLU A 313 -12.03 6.27 0.47
CA GLU A 313 -10.68 5.74 0.68
C GLU A 313 -9.95 5.56 -0.67
N GLY A 314 -10.42 4.65 -1.52
CA GLY A 314 -9.86 4.45 -2.86
C GLY A 314 -9.05 3.16 -2.96
N ASN A 315 -7.85 3.22 -3.53
CA ASN A 315 -6.92 2.07 -3.52
C ASN A 315 -7.34 0.75 -4.22
N GLY A 316 -7.84 0.82 -5.45
CA GLY A 316 -8.12 -0.36 -6.28
C GLY A 316 -6.88 -1.25 -6.47
N HIS A 317 -6.93 -2.48 -5.95
CA HIS A 317 -5.78 -3.37 -5.82
C HIS A 317 -5.76 -4.50 -6.85
N ALA A 318 -6.78 -5.34 -6.84
CA ALA A 318 -6.83 -6.54 -7.66
C ALA A 318 -8.19 -6.67 -8.35
N GLY A 319 -8.15 -6.92 -9.66
CA GLY A 319 -9.33 -6.95 -10.50
C GLY A 319 -9.32 -8.16 -11.42
N ALA A 320 -10.39 -8.95 -11.40
CA ALA A 320 -10.54 -10.07 -12.32
C ALA A 320 -11.92 -10.08 -12.99
N TYR A 321 -11.94 -10.35 -14.29
CA TYR A 321 -13.21 -10.52 -14.99
C TYR A 321 -13.93 -11.80 -14.57
N ASN A 322 -15.26 -11.74 -14.50
CA ASN A 322 -16.08 -12.93 -14.45
C ASN A 322 -15.90 -13.77 -15.74
N ALA A 323 -16.34 -15.04 -15.71
CA ALA A 323 -16.16 -15.94 -16.85
C ALA A 323 -16.83 -15.48 -18.17
N GLY A 324 -17.82 -14.58 -18.10
CA GLY A 324 -18.46 -13.98 -19.27
C GLY A 324 -17.85 -12.65 -19.72
N ALA A 325 -16.84 -12.16 -18.99
CA ALA A 325 -16.22 -10.85 -19.13
C ALA A 325 -17.22 -9.68 -19.19
N THR A 326 -18.27 -9.76 -18.37
CA THR A 326 -19.31 -8.71 -18.26
C THR A 326 -19.22 -7.91 -16.96
N GLN A 327 -18.41 -8.38 -16.01
CA GLN A 327 -18.24 -7.78 -14.69
C GLN A 327 -16.79 -7.96 -14.28
N VAL A 328 -16.23 -6.96 -13.61
CA VAL A 328 -14.98 -7.06 -12.86
C VAL A 328 -15.36 -7.34 -11.40
N PHE A 329 -14.73 -8.35 -10.82
CA PHE A 329 -14.66 -8.52 -9.37
C PHE A 329 -13.38 -7.83 -8.91
N ALA A 330 -13.57 -6.83 -8.07
CA ALA A 330 -12.54 -5.95 -7.58
C ALA A 330 -12.34 -6.20 -6.09
N GLY A 331 -11.11 -6.03 -5.65
CA GLY A 331 -10.72 -5.87 -4.26
C GLY A 331 -9.74 -4.71 -4.16
N ASP A 332 -9.79 -4.04 -3.03
CA ASP A 332 -9.04 -2.84 -2.74
C ASP A 332 -8.03 -3.14 -1.64
N GLU A 333 -6.99 -2.32 -1.54
CA GLU A 333 -5.90 -2.51 -0.59
C GLU A 333 -5.66 -1.23 0.17
N ASP A 334 -5.99 -1.28 1.45
CA ASP A 334 -5.81 -0.14 2.31
C ASP A 334 -4.97 -0.54 3.51
N PHE A 335 -3.75 0.02 3.55
CA PHE A 335 -2.81 -0.13 4.65
C PHE A 335 -3.14 0.77 5.84
N SER A 336 -4.19 1.58 5.72
CA SER A 336 -4.68 2.49 6.74
C SER A 336 -6.21 2.61 6.71
N GLY A 337 -6.91 1.48 6.87
CA GLY A 337 -8.38 1.35 6.95
C GLY A 337 -9.10 2.12 8.05
N PHE A 338 -8.43 3.09 8.67
CA PHE A 338 -9.02 3.97 9.65
C PHE A 338 -8.65 5.43 9.41
N ARG A 339 -9.64 6.31 9.58
CA ARG A 339 -9.42 7.76 9.72
C ARG A 339 -9.30 8.15 11.17
N THR A 340 -8.23 8.89 11.46
CA THR A 340 -8.10 9.59 12.75
C THR A 340 -9.08 10.74 12.81
N THR A 341 -10.04 10.64 13.72
CA THR A 341 -10.90 11.74 14.13
C THR A 341 -10.29 12.41 15.35
N PHE A 342 -10.29 13.74 15.39
CA PHE A 342 -9.79 14.50 16.53
C PHE A 342 -10.72 15.66 16.86
N ASN A 343 -11.10 15.75 18.12
CA ASN A 343 -12.01 16.77 18.63
C ASN A 343 -11.40 17.49 19.81
N ILE A 344 -11.49 18.82 19.80
CA ILE A 344 -11.46 19.60 21.04
C ILE A 344 -12.86 19.50 21.63
N THR A 345 -13.01 18.88 22.80
CA THR A 345 -14.33 18.46 23.33
C THR A 345 -15.03 19.55 24.12
N GLU A 346 -14.29 20.60 24.53
CA GLU A 346 -14.83 21.69 25.35
C GLU A 346 -14.20 23.05 25.03
N GLY A 347 -14.77 24.11 25.61
CA GLY A 347 -14.25 25.46 25.47
C GLY A 347 -14.72 26.18 24.19
N PRO A 348 -14.18 27.39 23.93
CA PRO A 348 -14.61 28.24 22.82
C PRO A 348 -14.24 27.68 21.44
N ASN A 349 -13.24 26.80 21.39
CA ASN A 349 -12.73 26.17 20.17
C ASN A 349 -13.19 24.70 20.07
N ALA A 350 -14.29 24.33 20.72
CA ALA A 350 -14.82 22.97 20.63
C ALA A 350 -15.25 22.65 19.19
N GLY A 351 -14.87 21.48 18.70
CA GLY A 351 -15.14 21.03 17.34
C GLY A 351 -14.15 19.99 16.85
N GLU A 352 -14.39 19.51 15.62
CA GLU A 352 -13.55 18.55 14.92
C GLU A 352 -12.44 19.26 14.15
N TYR A 353 -11.23 18.69 14.19
CA TYR A 353 -10.05 19.21 13.52
C TYR A 353 -9.30 18.07 12.82
N PRO A 354 -8.63 18.34 11.67
CA PRO A 354 -7.80 17.34 11.01
C PRO A 354 -6.65 16.86 11.90
N ALA A 355 -6.44 15.55 11.92
CA ALA A 355 -5.33 14.89 12.60
C ALA A 355 -4.83 13.70 11.79
N ALA A 356 -3.61 13.26 12.08
CA ALA A 356 -3.04 12.02 11.57
C ALA A 356 -2.43 11.24 12.72
N GLU A 357 -2.73 9.95 12.82
CA GLU A 357 -2.08 9.08 13.80
C GLU A 357 -0.60 8.86 13.50
N GLY A 358 0.21 8.66 14.54
CA GLY A 358 1.63 8.35 14.40
C GLY A 358 1.84 6.89 14.02
N ALA A 359 2.45 6.64 12.85
CA ALA A 359 2.82 5.31 12.36
C ALA A 359 3.57 4.44 13.40
N PHE A 360 4.43 5.05 14.21
CA PHE A 360 5.24 4.34 15.21
C PHE A 360 4.62 4.25 16.61
N THR A 361 3.39 4.74 16.79
CA THR A 361 2.73 4.84 18.10
C THR A 361 1.84 3.64 18.36
N SER A 362 1.42 3.45 19.62
CA SER A 362 0.42 2.40 19.92
C SER A 362 -0.92 2.79 19.28
N PRO A 363 -1.57 1.91 18.50
CA PRO A 363 -2.79 2.27 17.79
C PRO A 363 -3.90 2.70 18.74
N ILE A 364 -4.62 3.78 18.41
CA ILE A 364 -5.78 4.26 19.19
C ILE A 364 -6.87 3.19 19.24
N ALA A 365 -7.05 2.40 18.18
CA ALA A 365 -7.98 1.26 18.13
C ALA A 365 -7.65 0.16 19.17
N ASP A 366 -6.42 0.10 19.67
CA ASP A 366 -5.99 -0.91 20.64
C ASP A 366 -6.13 -0.44 22.09
N LEU A 367 -6.51 0.82 22.31
CA LEU A 367 -6.82 1.33 23.63
C LEU A 367 -8.09 0.68 24.17
N ALA A 368 -8.18 0.55 25.50
CA ALA A 368 -9.25 -0.21 26.14
C ALA A 368 -10.67 0.33 25.87
N ASP A 369 -10.77 1.62 25.54
CA ASP A 369 -11.98 2.33 25.15
C ASP A 369 -11.91 2.87 23.70
N GLU A 370 -10.92 2.41 22.92
CA GLU A 370 -10.68 2.80 21.53
C GLU A 370 -10.52 4.32 21.32
N SER A 371 -10.11 5.05 22.38
CA SER A 371 -10.02 6.51 22.33
C SER A 371 -8.85 7.06 23.13
N MET A 372 -8.05 7.92 22.48
CA MET A 372 -7.08 8.76 23.18
C MET A 372 -7.77 10.06 23.61
N ASN A 373 -8.21 10.15 24.86
CA ASN A 373 -9.06 11.22 25.35
C ASN A 373 -8.71 11.69 26.75
N GLY A 374 -8.72 13.00 26.97
CA GLY A 374 -8.46 13.56 28.29
C GLY A 374 -7.90 14.97 28.27
N SER A 375 -7.30 15.37 29.39
CA SER A 375 -6.78 16.71 29.58
C SER A 375 -5.44 16.89 28.87
N SER A 376 -5.20 18.10 28.37
CA SER A 376 -4.00 18.39 27.57
C SER A 376 -3.06 19.37 28.29
N THR A 377 -1.76 19.11 28.26
CA THR A 377 -0.73 19.97 28.88
C THR A 377 0.34 20.34 27.87
N TYR A 378 0.63 21.64 27.71
CA TYR A 378 1.73 22.06 26.84
C TYR A 378 3.09 21.77 27.49
N VAL A 379 3.93 21.00 26.81
CA VAL A 379 5.27 20.61 27.32
C VAL A 379 6.44 21.16 26.51
N GLY A 380 6.16 22.09 25.58
CA GLY A 380 7.19 22.69 24.74
C GLY A 380 7.64 21.78 23.60
N LEU A 381 8.96 21.70 23.36
CA LEU A 381 9.53 20.89 22.27
C LEU A 381 9.81 19.44 22.65
N ALA A 382 9.82 19.08 23.94
CA ALA A 382 10.09 17.71 24.43
C ALA A 382 11.35 17.04 23.82
N CYS A 383 12.47 17.75 23.71
CA CYS A 383 13.71 17.22 23.12
C CYS A 383 14.68 16.62 24.16
N GLY A 384 14.22 15.66 24.97
CA GLY A 384 15.05 14.92 25.93
C GLY A 384 15.42 15.66 27.23
N GLY A 385 14.79 16.81 27.50
CA GLY A 385 14.92 17.55 28.76
C GLY A 385 13.79 17.25 29.74
N THR A 386 13.91 17.71 30.98
CA THR A 386 12.82 17.61 31.96
C THR A 386 11.63 18.48 31.52
N ILE A 387 10.49 17.82 31.30
CA ILE A 387 9.19 18.45 31.12
C ILE A 387 8.35 18.29 32.40
N PRO A 388 7.22 19.01 32.55
CA PRO A 388 6.27 18.76 33.63
C PRO A 388 5.86 17.29 33.66
N ALA A 389 5.66 16.73 34.86
CA ALA A 389 5.08 15.41 34.98
C ALA A 389 3.60 15.45 34.59
N ALA A 390 3.08 14.34 34.09
CA ALA A 390 1.66 14.18 33.82
C ALA A 390 0.81 14.51 35.06
N PRO A 391 -0.22 15.36 34.91
CA PRO A 391 -1.10 15.72 36.01
C PRO A 391 -2.12 14.61 36.31
N ASP A 392 -1.71 13.59 37.08
CA ASP A 392 -2.57 12.47 37.53
C ASP A 392 -3.88 12.98 38.18
N ASP A 393 -5.00 12.74 37.53
CA ASP A 393 -6.34 13.08 38.04
C ASP A 393 -7.03 11.92 38.78
N GLY A 394 -6.42 10.74 38.78
CA GLY A 394 -6.86 9.52 39.46
C GLY A 394 -7.99 8.77 38.76
N ASP A 395 -8.39 9.14 37.54
CA ASP A 395 -9.35 8.42 36.71
C ASP A 395 -8.61 7.63 35.61
N PRO A 396 -8.59 6.29 35.68
CA PRO A 396 -7.87 5.46 34.70
C PRO A 396 -8.53 5.42 33.31
N LEU A 397 -9.62 6.15 33.09
CA LEU A 397 -10.32 6.28 31.81
C LEU A 397 -10.10 7.64 31.14
N THR A 398 -9.30 8.52 31.73
CA THR A 398 -8.89 9.79 31.11
C THR A 398 -7.38 9.81 30.98
N ASP A 399 -6.92 10.05 29.75
CA ASP A 399 -5.50 10.15 29.45
C ASP A 399 -4.95 11.51 29.87
N GLU A 400 -3.75 11.51 30.45
CA GLU A 400 -2.96 12.71 30.50
C GLU A 400 -2.19 12.89 29.19
N LEU A 401 -2.53 13.93 28.43
CA LEU A 401 -2.00 14.17 27.09
C LEU A 401 -0.92 15.26 27.05
N ALA A 402 0.27 14.91 26.59
CA ALA A 402 1.33 15.88 26.33
C ALA A 402 1.12 16.57 24.98
N VAL A 403 0.97 17.90 24.96
CA VAL A 403 0.93 18.68 23.72
C VAL A 403 2.31 19.26 23.44
N ILE A 404 2.86 18.89 22.28
CA ILE A 404 4.26 19.09 21.92
C ILE A 404 4.33 19.89 20.63
N GLN A 405 5.12 20.96 20.60
CA GLN A 405 5.37 21.68 19.35
C GLN A 405 6.42 20.93 18.50
N ARG A 406 6.16 20.79 17.20
CA ARG A 406 7.09 20.20 16.24
C ARG A 406 8.36 21.05 16.09
N GLY A 407 9.51 20.39 15.98
CA GLY A 407 10.81 21.02 15.75
C GLY A 407 11.86 20.59 16.78
N GLY A 408 13.12 20.99 16.53
CA GLY A 408 14.26 20.79 17.43
C GLY A 408 14.84 19.37 17.49
N CYS A 409 14.01 18.34 17.36
CA CYS A 409 14.36 16.93 17.49
C CYS A 409 13.39 16.01 16.72
N THR A 410 13.70 14.72 16.70
CA THR A 410 12.87 13.65 16.08
C THR A 410 11.56 13.43 16.81
N PHE A 411 10.58 12.81 16.15
CA PHE A 411 9.31 12.41 16.79
C PHE A 411 9.53 11.33 17.86
N GLN A 412 10.41 10.36 17.60
CA GLN A 412 10.82 9.38 18.61
C GLN A 412 11.24 10.04 19.93
N LEU A 413 12.14 11.03 19.88
CA LEU A 413 12.62 11.67 21.10
C LEU A 413 11.50 12.42 21.85
N LYS A 414 10.49 12.92 21.13
CA LYS A 414 9.32 13.58 21.74
C LYS A 414 8.45 12.55 22.48
N ALA A 415 8.18 11.42 21.84
CA ALA A 415 7.45 10.30 22.44
C ALA A 415 8.18 9.76 23.68
N ASP A 416 9.47 9.45 23.55
CA ASP A 416 10.31 8.97 24.67
C ASP A 416 10.30 9.96 25.86
N THR A 417 10.29 11.26 25.57
CA THR A 417 10.28 12.31 26.61
C THR A 417 8.92 12.41 27.30
N ALA A 418 7.80 12.23 26.57
CA ALA A 418 6.45 12.20 27.12
C ALA A 418 6.24 10.96 28.00
N GLU A 419 6.63 9.78 27.50
CA GLU A 419 6.60 8.53 28.25
C GLU A 419 7.40 8.61 29.55
N ALA A 420 8.63 9.14 29.47
CA ALA A 420 9.48 9.30 30.66
C ALA A 420 8.92 10.28 31.70
N ALA A 421 8.01 11.18 31.30
CA ALA A 421 7.31 12.11 32.18
C ALA A 421 5.97 11.59 32.71
N GLY A 422 5.56 10.40 32.27
CA GLY A 422 4.38 9.68 32.75
C GLY A 422 3.07 10.04 32.06
N TYR A 423 3.11 10.60 30.85
CA TYR A 423 1.90 10.86 30.06
C TYR A 423 1.39 9.55 29.42
N ASP A 424 0.07 9.46 29.24
CA ASP A 424 -0.60 8.30 28.60
C ASP A 424 -0.67 8.42 27.08
N GLY A 425 -0.55 9.65 26.56
CA GLY A 425 -0.55 9.92 25.12
C GLY A 425 0.06 11.27 24.78
N PHE A 426 0.23 11.54 23.49
CA PHE A 426 0.78 12.82 23.05
C PHE A 426 0.18 13.36 21.75
N ILE A 427 0.12 14.69 21.65
CA ILE A 427 -0.34 15.43 20.48
C ILE A 427 0.82 16.29 20.00
N VAL A 428 1.35 16.06 18.80
CA VAL A 428 2.33 16.96 18.18
C VAL A 428 1.63 17.93 17.25
N PHE A 429 1.73 19.23 17.51
CA PHE A 429 1.25 20.24 16.58
C PHE A 429 2.38 20.87 15.78
N ASN A 430 2.09 21.22 14.53
CA ASN A 430 3.09 21.78 13.62
C ASN A 430 3.60 23.17 14.08
N ASP A 431 4.75 23.60 13.55
CA ASP A 431 5.21 24.97 13.75
C ASP A 431 4.60 25.95 12.74
N ALA A 432 4.68 27.24 13.06
CA ALA A 432 4.11 28.31 12.24
C ALA A 432 4.67 28.36 10.80
N ALA A 433 5.91 27.93 10.56
CA ALA A 433 6.50 27.97 9.23
C ALA A 433 5.94 26.87 8.31
N ARG A 434 5.49 25.77 8.89
CA ARG A 434 4.93 24.60 8.20
C ARG A 434 3.39 24.56 8.22
N GLY A 435 2.75 25.41 9.02
CA GLY A 435 1.31 25.67 8.98
C GLY A 435 0.48 24.43 9.33
N ASP A 436 -0.68 24.29 8.70
CA ASP A 436 -1.65 23.25 9.04
C ASP A 436 -1.51 21.95 8.23
N ALA A 437 -0.44 21.83 7.44
CA ALA A 437 -0.14 20.58 6.76
C ALA A 437 0.12 19.46 7.78
N LEU A 438 -0.61 18.35 7.64
CA LEU A 438 -0.42 17.15 8.43
C LEU A 438 0.82 16.37 7.94
N VAL A 439 1.40 15.59 8.84
CA VAL A 439 2.44 14.61 8.53
C VAL A 439 2.19 13.37 9.37
N THR A 440 2.38 12.19 8.78
CA THR A 440 2.47 10.94 9.55
C THR A 440 3.79 10.94 10.32
N MET A 441 3.73 10.77 11.64
CA MET A 441 4.94 10.77 12.46
C MET A 441 5.61 9.40 12.39
N GLY A 442 6.90 9.34 12.04
CA GLY A 442 7.69 8.11 12.02
C GLY A 442 8.68 7.98 13.19
N GLY A 443 9.02 6.73 13.53
CA GLY A 443 9.93 6.35 14.62
C GLY A 443 10.24 4.84 14.63
N ASP A 444 10.87 4.37 15.71
CA ASP A 444 11.29 2.98 15.94
C ASP A 444 10.30 2.20 16.86
N GLY A 445 9.18 2.84 17.26
CA GLY A 445 8.13 2.29 18.12
C GLY A 445 7.91 3.10 19.42
N SER A 446 6.66 3.17 19.89
CA SER A 446 6.25 3.87 21.12
C SER A 446 5.08 3.14 21.80
N PRO A 447 5.12 2.93 23.12
CA PRO A 447 4.01 2.33 23.87
C PRO A 447 2.86 3.31 24.13
N LEU A 448 3.05 4.61 23.83
CA LEU A 448 1.99 5.61 23.91
C LEU A 448 1.31 5.76 22.54
N PRO A 449 -0.02 5.94 22.49
CA PRO A 449 -0.70 6.52 21.33
C PRO A 449 -0.24 7.96 21.09
N GLY A 450 -0.24 8.39 19.84
CA GLY A 450 0.02 9.78 19.53
C GLY A 450 -0.47 10.23 18.17
N ILE A 451 -0.90 11.50 18.10
CA ILE A 451 -1.41 12.10 16.86
C ILE A 451 -0.63 13.36 16.49
N PHE A 452 -0.73 13.71 15.22
CA PHE A 452 -0.25 14.95 14.65
C PHE A 452 -1.41 15.86 14.27
N VAL A 453 -1.31 17.15 14.60
CA VAL A 453 -2.31 18.16 14.21
C VAL A 453 -1.65 19.39 13.58
N GLY A 454 -2.46 20.16 12.84
CA GLY A 454 -2.03 21.44 12.27
C GLY A 454 -1.57 22.46 13.32
N HIS A 455 -0.79 23.45 12.89
CA HIS A 455 -0.31 24.52 13.77
C HIS A 455 -1.47 25.25 14.48
N SER A 456 -2.50 25.65 13.74
CA SER A 456 -3.66 26.37 14.26
C SER A 456 -4.48 25.53 15.24
N THR A 457 -4.60 24.22 15.01
CA THR A 457 -5.23 23.28 15.94
C THR A 457 -4.50 23.25 17.28
N GLY A 458 -3.16 23.18 17.27
CA GLY A 458 -2.35 23.22 18.48
C GLY A 458 -2.56 24.49 19.31
N LEU A 459 -2.73 25.64 18.66
CA LEU A 459 -3.05 26.90 19.34
C LEU A 459 -4.49 26.92 19.86
N ALA A 460 -5.43 26.33 19.11
CA ALA A 460 -6.84 26.25 19.48
C ALA A 460 -7.07 25.44 20.76
N ILE A 461 -6.29 24.38 20.99
CA ILE A 461 -6.29 23.60 22.24
C ILE A 461 -6.09 24.52 23.46
N PHE A 462 -5.26 25.56 23.35
CA PHE A 462 -4.94 26.48 24.46
C PHE A 462 -5.65 27.83 24.38
N ASP A 463 -6.52 28.05 23.39
CA ASP A 463 -7.21 29.32 23.14
C ASP A 463 -6.26 30.53 23.02
N VAL A 464 -5.12 30.34 22.33
CA VAL A 464 -4.11 31.37 22.08
C VAL A 464 -4.01 31.73 20.61
N ALA A 465 -3.52 32.94 20.31
CA ALA A 465 -3.38 33.41 18.93
C ALA A 465 -2.00 33.10 18.32
N ASP A 466 -0.99 32.88 19.16
CA ASP A 466 0.41 32.69 18.73
C ASP A 466 1.14 31.75 19.70
N ALA A 467 2.04 30.91 19.17
CA ALA A 467 2.79 29.96 19.97
C ALA A 467 3.71 30.61 21.04
N SER A 468 4.05 31.90 20.88
CA SER A 468 4.79 32.66 21.89
C SER A 468 3.99 32.97 23.16
N GLU A 469 2.67 32.78 23.13
CA GLU A 469 1.78 32.91 24.28
C GLU A 469 1.76 31.63 25.15
N LEU A 470 2.20 30.50 24.59
CA LEU A 470 2.25 29.21 25.28
C LEU A 470 3.43 29.12 26.24
N ASN A 471 3.17 28.68 27.46
CA ASN A 471 4.15 28.42 28.51
C ASN A 471 4.11 26.94 28.89
N ILE A 472 5.29 26.36 29.11
CA ILE A 472 5.39 24.97 29.57
C ILE A 472 4.59 24.81 30.88
N GLY A 473 3.67 23.85 30.88
CA GLY A 473 2.72 23.58 31.96
C GLY A 473 1.35 24.22 31.80
N ASP A 474 1.10 24.98 30.72
CA ASP A 474 -0.25 25.49 30.43
C ASP A 474 -1.21 24.30 30.20
N THR A 475 -2.40 24.39 30.81
CA THR A 475 -3.48 23.42 30.64
C THR A 475 -4.34 23.84 29.47
N GLY A 476 -4.51 22.95 28.50
CA GLY A 476 -5.39 23.13 27.35
C GLY A 476 -6.78 22.55 27.59
N ALA A 477 -7.66 22.72 26.61
CA ALA A 477 -8.96 22.07 26.58
C ALA A 477 -8.81 20.55 26.55
N ALA A 478 -9.80 19.84 27.09
CA ALA A 478 -9.90 18.40 26.87
C ALA A 478 -10.05 18.08 25.38
N THR A 479 -9.44 16.98 24.97
CA THR A 479 -9.46 16.49 23.59
C THR A 479 -9.85 15.03 23.55
N ALA A 480 -10.43 14.58 22.45
CA ALA A 480 -10.72 13.18 22.21
C ALA A 480 -10.33 12.83 20.77
N SER A 481 -9.60 11.73 20.64
CA SER A 481 -9.21 11.16 19.37
C SER A 481 -9.72 9.73 19.30
N SER A 482 -10.24 9.35 18.16
CA SER A 482 -10.66 7.99 17.88
C SER A 482 -10.34 7.67 16.44
N VAL A 483 -10.16 6.41 16.14
CA VAL A 483 -10.04 5.92 14.77
C VAL A 483 -11.37 5.32 14.36
N VAL A 484 -11.85 5.70 13.18
CA VAL A 484 -13.09 5.18 12.63
C VAL A 484 -12.73 4.43 11.36
N PHE A 485 -13.15 3.17 11.28
CA PHE A 485 -13.00 2.36 10.09
C PHE A 485 -13.63 3.09 8.91
N ASP A 486 -12.83 3.49 7.92
CA ASP A 486 -13.28 4.33 6.80
C ASP A 486 -13.49 3.56 5.50
N GLY A 487 -13.14 2.28 5.52
CA GLY A 487 -13.37 1.33 4.44
C GLY A 487 -12.19 0.38 4.34
N PHE A 488 -12.41 -0.72 3.63
CA PHE A 488 -11.41 -1.13 2.64
C PHE A 488 -11.95 -0.48 1.38
N GLY A 489 -11.11 0.20 0.59
CA GLY A 489 -11.49 0.88 -0.65
C GLY A 489 -12.82 0.53 -1.34
#